data_AF-A0A0C4Y8N5-F1
#
_entry.id   AF-A0A0C4Y8N5-F1
#
_cell.length_a   1.000
_cell.length_b   1.000
_cell.length_c   1.000
_cell.angle_alpha   90.00
_cell.angle_beta   90.00
_cell.angle_gamma   90.00
#
_symmetry.space_group_name_H-M   'P 1'
#
loop_
_entity.id
_entity.type
_entity.pdbx_description
1 polymer ?
#
loop_
_entity_poly.entity_id
_entity_poly.type
_entity_poly.pdbx_seq_one_letter_code
_entity_poly.pdbx_strand_id
1 'polypeptide(L)' 'MFRSGETTPPGLGPDSSAKGNTNQRYVCRSRASGGNVNIPLAAKYVKTEPTIKPGSVSARSTVTFSYQ' A
#
# COMPACT_ATOMS: atom_id res chain seq x y z
N MET A 1 -2.82 -1.06 5.55
CA MET A 1 -2.51 -1.93 4.40
C MET A 1 -1.05 -2.32 4.50
N PHE A 2 -0.73 -3.60 4.37
CA PHE A 2 0.60 -4.17 4.47
C PHE A 2 1.03 -4.69 3.12
N ARG A 3 2.33 -4.67 2.88
CA ARG A 3 2.91 -5.47 1.81
C ARG A 3 2.99 -6.93 2.26
N SER A 4 2.90 -7.86 1.32
CA SER A 4 3.05 -9.29 1.64
C SER A 4 4.39 -9.55 2.34
N GLY A 5 4.37 -10.21 3.50
CA GLY A 5 5.55 -10.50 4.31
C GLY A 5 6.01 -9.40 5.28
N GLU A 6 5.47 -8.17 5.18
CA GLU A 6 5.85 -7.07 6.09
C GLU A 6 5.01 -7.08 7.39
N THR A 7 5.65 -6.71 8.50
CA THR A 7 5.06 -6.58 9.85
C THR A 7 4.85 -5.13 10.27
N THR A 8 5.49 -4.18 9.58
CA THR A 8 5.30 -2.74 9.79
C THR A 8 4.40 -2.19 8.68
N PRO A 9 3.30 -1.49 9.02
CA PRO A 9 2.48 -0.83 7.99
C PRO A 9 3.30 0.32 7.36
N PRO A 10 3.39 0.42 6.02
CA PRO A 10 3.84 1.66 5.41
C PRO A 10 2.94 2.81 5.87
N GLY A 11 3.53 3.96 6.21
CA GLY A 11 2.76 5.18 6.41
C GLY A 11 1.90 5.45 5.18
N LEU A 12 0.74 6.08 5.28
CA LEU A 12 -0.02 6.44 4.09
C LEU A 12 0.54 7.76 3.55
N GLY A 13 0.92 7.79 2.28
CA GLY A 13 1.35 9.01 1.60
C GLY A 13 0.18 9.75 0.97
N PRO A 14 0.36 11.00 0.53
CA PRO A 14 -0.64 11.73 -0.24
C PRO A 14 -0.95 11.01 -1.55
N ASP A 15 -2.18 11.19 -2.07
CA ASP A 15 -2.58 10.68 -3.37
C ASP A 15 -1.91 11.50 -4.48
N SER A 16 -0.74 11.05 -4.94
CA SER A 16 0.05 11.73 -5.96
C SER A 16 0.89 10.76 -6.77
N SER A 17 0.93 11.00 -8.08
CA SER A 17 1.77 10.30 -9.05
C SER A 17 3.17 10.91 -9.20
N ALA A 18 3.47 12.00 -8.46
CA ALA A 18 4.76 12.66 -8.52
C ALA A 18 5.91 11.71 -8.15
N LYS A 19 7.04 11.84 -8.85
CA LYS A 19 8.26 11.11 -8.54
C LYS A 19 8.76 11.46 -7.14
N GLY A 20 9.10 10.44 -6.36
CA GLY A 20 9.60 10.58 -4.99
C GLY A 20 8.49 10.69 -3.93
N ASN A 21 7.22 10.42 -4.26
CA ASN A 21 6.14 10.46 -3.28
C ASN A 21 6.37 9.44 -2.15
N THR A 22 5.93 9.76 -0.93
CA THR A 22 6.06 8.88 0.23
C THR A 22 5.36 7.55 -0.05
N ASN A 23 6.09 6.44 0.12
CA ASN A 23 5.67 5.06 -0.20
C ASN A 23 5.61 4.69 -1.69
N GLN A 24 6.10 5.54 -2.60
CA GLN A 24 6.32 5.14 -3.98
C GLN A 24 7.37 4.03 -4.04
N ARG A 25 7.06 2.97 -4.78
CA ARG A 25 7.94 1.82 -4.98
C ARG A 25 7.97 1.49 -6.45
N TYR A 26 9.16 1.14 -6.92
CA TYR A 26 9.33 0.61 -8.26
C TYR A 26 8.75 -0.81 -8.34
N VAL A 27 7.78 -1.02 -9.22
CA VAL A 27 7.06 -2.30 -9.34
C VAL A 27 7.68 -3.19 -10.42
N CYS A 28 8.03 -2.63 -11.58
CA CYS A 28 8.70 -3.36 -12.64
C CYS A 28 9.36 -2.41 -13.66
N ARG A 29 10.36 -2.93 -14.38
CA ARG A 29 10.77 -2.34 -15.66
C ARG A 29 9.70 -2.67 -16.69
N SER A 30 9.46 -1.77 -17.64
CA SER A 30 8.62 -2.03 -18.82
C SER A 30 8.77 -3.49 -19.27
N ARG A 31 7.72 -4.28 -19.08
CA ARG A 31 7.66 -5.63 -19.65
C ARG A 31 7.41 -5.43 -21.13
N ALA A 32 8.17 -6.13 -21.98
CA ALA A 32 7.83 -6.24 -23.39
C ALA A 32 6.33 -6.54 -23.51
N SER A 33 5.62 -5.73 -24.30
CA SER A 33 4.18 -5.75 -24.60
C SER A 33 3.39 -6.92 -23.99
N GLY A 34 2.51 -6.64 -23.01
CA GLY A 34 1.46 -7.57 -22.56
C GLY A 34 1.71 -8.38 -21.29
N GLY A 35 2.78 -8.11 -20.53
CA GLY A 35 3.09 -8.87 -19.31
C GLY A 35 2.24 -8.50 -18.08
N ASN A 36 1.61 -9.48 -17.43
CA ASN A 36 0.87 -9.31 -16.17
C ASN A 36 1.77 -8.87 -15.01
N VAL A 37 1.33 -7.85 -14.26
CA VAL A 37 1.99 -7.37 -13.03
C VAL A 37 1.16 -7.79 -11.82
N ASN A 38 1.67 -8.73 -11.02
CA ASN A 38 1.06 -9.12 -9.75
C ASN A 38 1.65 -8.29 -8.60
N ILE A 39 0.78 -7.58 -7.86
CA ILE A 39 1.16 -6.78 -6.69
C ILE A 39 0.39 -7.33 -5.48
N PRO A 40 1.00 -8.18 -4.65
CA PRO A 40 0.31 -8.79 -3.52
C PRO A 40 0.17 -7.79 -2.37
N LEU A 41 -1.08 -7.56 -1.96
CA LEU A 41 -1.47 -6.62 -0.90
C LEU A 41 -2.16 -7.38 0.22
N ALA A 42 -1.90 -7.02 1.48
CA ALA A 42 -2.53 -7.63 2.65
C ALA A 42 -3.15 -6.55 3.57
N ALA A 43 -4.31 -6.84 4.17
CA ALA A 43 -4.90 -6.01 5.22
C ALA A 43 -4.72 -6.69 6.58
N LYS A 44 -4.18 -5.98 7.57
CA LYS A 44 -4.08 -6.44 8.96
C LYS A 44 -4.45 -5.28 9.90
N TYR A 45 -4.88 -5.61 11.11
CA TYR A 45 -5.09 -4.63 12.17
C TYR A 45 -3.77 -4.28 12.85
N VAL A 46 -3.63 -3.01 13.24
CA VAL A 46 -2.49 -2.51 14.03
C VAL A 46 -3.04 -1.89 15.28
N LYS A 47 -2.49 -2.28 16.43
CA LYS A 47 -2.84 -1.70 17.72
C LYS A 47 -2.22 -0.31 17.81
N THR A 48 -3.05 0.74 17.81
CA THR A 48 -2.62 2.13 17.92
C THR A 48 -2.62 2.64 19.36
N GLU A 49 -3.33 1.96 20.26
CA GLU A 49 -3.50 2.35 21.67
C GLU A 49 -3.36 1.13 22.60
N PRO A 50 -2.94 1.28 23.87
CA PRO A 50 -2.83 0.18 24.83
C PRO A 50 -4.12 -0.62 25.03
N THR A 51 -5.27 0.04 24.92
CA THR A 51 -6.60 -0.57 25.08
C THR A 51 -7.46 -0.22 23.86
N ILE A 52 -7.91 -1.25 23.13
CA ILE A 52 -8.78 -1.10 21.96
C ILE A 52 -10.21 -1.46 22.36
N LYS A 53 -11.17 -0.58 22.04
CA LYS A 53 -12.59 -0.84 22.30
C LYS A 53 -13.17 -1.79 21.24
N PRO A 54 -14.00 -2.78 21.63
CA PRO A 54 -14.67 -3.65 20.67
C PRO A 54 -15.69 -2.86 19.84
N GLY A 55 -15.83 -3.23 18.57
CA GLY A 55 -16.77 -2.61 17.63
C GLY A 55 -16.44 -2.94 16.18
N SER A 56 -17.24 -2.40 15.26
CA SER A 56 -17.00 -2.53 13.81
C SER A 56 -16.02 -1.47 13.32
N VAL A 57 -15.10 -1.88 12.42
CA VAL A 57 -14.14 -0.97 11.78
C VAL A 57 -14.35 -1.00 10.28
N SER A 58 -14.43 0.19 9.67
CA SER A 58 -14.47 0.39 8.23
C SER A 58 -13.26 1.22 7.80
N ALA A 59 -12.60 0.82 6.71
CA ALA A 59 -11.44 1.54 6.18
C ALA A 59 -11.56 1.68 4.65
N ARG A 60 -11.04 2.80 4.12
CA ARG A 60 -10.92 3.08 2.68
C ARG A 60 -9.47 3.44 2.38
N SER A 61 -8.94 2.95 1.27
CA SER A 61 -7.57 3.26 0.82
C SER A 61 -7.54 3.36 -0.70
N THR A 62 -6.68 4.23 -1.22
CA THR A 62 -6.46 4.43 -2.65
C THR A 62 -5.05 3.96 -3.02
N VAL A 63 -4.90 3.35 -4.19
CA VAL A 63 -3.61 2.93 -4.75
C VAL A 63 -3.40 3.66 -6.07
N THR A 64 -2.30 4.42 -6.17
CA THR A 64 -2.03 5.30 -7.32
C THR A 64 -0.87 4.76 -8.13
N PHE A 65 -1.13 4.46 -9.40
CA PHE A 65 -0.13 4.00 -10.36
C PHE A 65 0.46 5.20 -11.11
N SER A 66 1.78 5.22 -11.26
CA SER A 66 2.52 6.26 -11.99
C SER A 66 3.56 5.63 -12.89
N TYR A 67 3.76 6.23 -14.06
CA TYR A 67 4.83 5.86 -14.99
C TYR A 67 6.01 6.83 -14.81
N GLN A 68 7.24 6.32 -14.96
CA GLN A 68 8.48 7.07 -14.90
C GLN A 68 9.42 6.67 -16.04
#